data_AF-A0A2H1H399-F1
#
_entry.id   AF-A0A2H1H399-F1
#
_cell.length_a   1.000
_cell.length_b   1.000
_cell.length_c   1.000
_cell.angle_alpha   90.00
_cell.angle_beta   90.00
_cell.angle_gamma   90.00
#
_symmetry.space_group_name_H-M   'P 1'
#
loop_
_entity.id
_entity.type
_entity.pdbx_description
1 polymer ?
#
loop_
_entity_poly.entity_id
_entity_poly.type
_entity_poly.pdbx_seq_one_letter_code
_entity_poly.pdbx_strand_id
1 'polypeptide(L)'
;MTTSTFKHIDPTSSPSKPWSKVDGPGQSFKYLDIPRTVHNLRGRESEFNTNNCGFAVYNSPAKEKEFVDDKAVREGYYPEVEGLLRKNLEGVSKVVIFDHTIRRRTKDSPRQPVQQVHVDQTPAAAAVRVRRHLPSEEAEKLLKGRYQIINVWRPIGNPASDFPLAVIDWRSTHPSDFVDIDLMYPIRPDSAMDDDDRGKEKLPSEESLNSTEGYEVRGETMGVAASEKHQFYYMKDMGVDEVMLLKCFDSFGEGMEGGKPGIAVRTPHTAFGDPNTPKDAPGRQSIESEAHGHSLVVIEITRCPTHDVSILVDSLPADRPDWTILAHITCGLLRILARMAKLASRASVASLALGANVADGSDRAASIKSKVRLGKAECPDQSSSSLS
;
A
#
# COMPACT_ATOMS: atom_id res chain seq x y z
N MET A 1 -19.01 22.77 -8.18
CA MET A 1 -19.17 21.48 -8.85
C MET A 1 -19.09 21.71 -10.34
N THR A 2 -18.62 20.72 -11.09
CA THR A 2 -18.55 20.75 -12.57
C THR A 2 -19.03 19.41 -13.12
N THR A 3 -19.22 19.30 -14.43
CA THR A 3 -19.59 18.05 -15.09
C THR A 3 -18.53 17.71 -16.13
N SER A 4 -18.06 16.46 -16.11
CA SER A 4 -17.10 15.94 -17.10
C SER A 4 -17.51 14.55 -17.53
N THR A 5 -17.02 14.13 -18.68
CA THR A 5 -17.12 12.75 -19.16
C THR A 5 -15.96 11.93 -18.63
N PHE A 6 -16.26 10.75 -18.10
CA PHE A 6 -15.28 9.81 -17.56
C PHE A 6 -15.34 8.48 -18.30
N LYS A 7 -14.16 7.89 -18.53
CA LYS A 7 -14.02 6.60 -19.22
C LYS A 7 -14.06 5.46 -18.21
N HIS A 8 -15.16 4.73 -18.18
CA HIS A 8 -15.33 3.53 -17.35
C HIS A 8 -15.16 2.27 -18.20
N ILE A 9 -14.63 1.20 -17.64
CA ILE A 9 -14.59 -0.10 -18.33
C ILE A 9 -16.02 -0.59 -18.57
N ASP A 10 -16.29 -1.12 -19.77
CA ASP A 10 -17.49 -1.90 -20.04
C ASP A 10 -17.24 -3.36 -19.62
N PRO A 11 -17.77 -3.82 -18.48
CA PRO A 11 -17.52 -5.17 -17.98
C PRO A 11 -18.09 -6.26 -18.91
N THR A 12 -18.99 -5.90 -19.84
CA THR A 12 -19.62 -6.85 -20.77
C THR A 12 -18.88 -6.97 -22.11
N SER A 13 -17.88 -6.11 -22.35
CA SER A 13 -17.21 -5.99 -23.64
C SER A 13 -16.09 -7.01 -23.86
N SER A 14 -15.60 -7.67 -22.81
CA SER A 14 -14.51 -8.64 -22.88
C SER A 14 -15.06 -10.07 -22.75
N PRO A 15 -14.72 -11.00 -23.66
CA PRO A 15 -15.20 -12.39 -23.62
C PRO A 15 -14.51 -13.23 -22.54
N SER A 16 -13.39 -12.74 -21.99
CA SER A 16 -12.58 -13.37 -20.94
C SER A 16 -12.13 -12.32 -19.94
N LYS A 17 -11.29 -12.72 -18.96
CA LYS A 17 -10.58 -11.77 -18.10
C LYS A 17 -9.93 -10.67 -18.98
N PRO A 18 -10.22 -9.37 -18.72
CA PRO A 18 -9.71 -8.30 -19.55
C PRO A 18 -8.19 -8.15 -19.47
N TRP A 19 -7.58 -7.66 -20.55
CA TRP A 19 -6.17 -7.30 -20.58
C TRP A 19 -5.92 -5.99 -21.32
N SER A 20 -4.82 -5.31 -20.98
CA SER A 20 -4.30 -4.14 -21.70
C SER A 20 -2.78 -4.20 -21.84
N LYS A 21 -2.27 -3.68 -22.96
CA LYS A 21 -0.83 -3.55 -23.21
C LYS A 21 -0.28 -2.32 -22.51
N VAL A 22 0.93 -2.44 -21.98
CA VAL A 22 1.59 -1.31 -21.30
C VAL A 22 2.31 -0.36 -22.27
N ASP A 23 2.62 -0.83 -23.47
CA ASP A 23 3.40 -0.12 -24.48
C ASP A 23 2.56 0.45 -25.63
N GLY A 24 1.22 0.36 -25.55
CA GLY A 24 0.33 0.87 -26.58
C GLY A 24 -1.16 0.73 -26.27
N PRO A 25 -2.04 1.12 -27.21
CA PRO A 25 -3.48 1.18 -26.97
C PRO A 25 -4.20 -0.17 -27.07
N GLY A 26 -3.47 -1.28 -27.23
CA GLY A 26 -4.05 -2.61 -27.39
C GLY A 26 -4.71 -3.11 -26.10
N GLN A 27 -5.97 -3.54 -26.19
CA GLN A 27 -6.76 -4.02 -25.05
C GLN A 27 -7.91 -4.93 -25.50
N SER A 28 -8.42 -5.78 -24.60
CA SER A 28 -9.49 -6.75 -24.89
C SER A 28 -10.91 -6.27 -24.56
N PHE A 29 -11.05 -5.02 -24.13
CA PHE A 29 -12.30 -4.46 -23.62
C PHE A 29 -12.54 -3.06 -24.20
N LYS A 30 -13.74 -2.52 -23.99
CA LYS A 30 -14.14 -1.18 -24.41
C LYS A 30 -14.32 -0.27 -23.20
N TYR A 31 -14.21 1.02 -23.44
CA TYR A 31 -14.59 2.05 -22.49
C TYR A 31 -15.96 2.63 -22.84
N LEU A 32 -16.70 3.01 -21.81
CA LEU A 32 -17.90 3.84 -21.90
C LEU A 32 -17.58 5.25 -21.43
N ASP A 33 -17.97 6.23 -22.25
CA ASP A 33 -17.90 7.64 -21.91
C ASP A 33 -19.15 8.04 -21.14
N ILE A 34 -19.00 8.25 -19.83
CA ILE A 34 -20.12 8.49 -18.92
C ILE A 34 -20.00 9.89 -18.29
N PRO A 35 -20.98 10.79 -18.50
CA PRO A 35 -21.01 12.08 -17.83
C PRO A 35 -21.25 11.91 -16.32
N ARG A 36 -20.43 12.57 -15.50
CA ARG A 36 -20.57 12.62 -14.04
C ARG A 36 -20.35 14.02 -13.50
N THR A 37 -21.07 14.33 -12.43
CA THR A 37 -20.81 15.52 -11.62
C THR A 37 -19.58 15.28 -10.76
N VAL A 38 -18.68 16.27 -10.72
CA VAL A 38 -17.46 16.28 -9.93
C VAL A 38 -17.54 17.42 -8.91
N HIS A 39 -17.34 17.07 -7.65
CA HIS A 39 -17.44 18.01 -6.53
C HIS A 39 -16.07 18.55 -6.17
N ASN A 40 -15.96 19.87 -6.07
CA ASN A 40 -14.74 20.48 -5.56
C ASN A 40 -14.66 20.25 -4.05
N LEU A 41 -13.53 19.72 -3.57
CA LEU A 41 -13.32 19.41 -2.15
C LEU A 41 -12.74 20.58 -1.33
N ARG A 42 -12.41 21.71 -1.99
CA ARG A 42 -11.91 22.93 -1.32
C ARG A 42 -12.78 23.32 -0.11
N GLY A 43 -12.13 23.53 1.03
CA GLY A 43 -12.77 23.91 2.30
C GLY A 43 -13.47 22.76 3.04
N ARG A 44 -13.41 21.53 2.50
CA ARG A 44 -13.98 20.31 3.07
C ARG A 44 -12.93 19.21 3.24
N GLU A 45 -11.65 19.55 3.12
CA GLU A 45 -10.52 18.61 3.12
C GLU A 45 -10.54 17.71 4.37
N SER A 46 -10.91 18.26 5.53
CA SER A 46 -10.99 17.53 6.80
C SER A 46 -12.07 16.45 6.85
N GLU A 47 -13.04 16.44 5.93
CA GLU A 47 -14.06 15.39 5.83
C GLU A 47 -13.50 14.10 5.20
N PHE A 48 -12.34 14.19 4.52
CA PHE A 48 -11.77 13.13 3.71
C PHE A 48 -10.42 12.67 4.29
N ASN A 49 -10.29 11.36 4.51
CA ASN A 49 -9.02 10.74 4.85
C ASN A 49 -8.87 9.36 4.20
N THR A 50 -7.64 8.85 4.21
CA THR A 50 -7.31 7.57 3.56
C THR A 50 -8.04 6.38 4.18
N ASN A 51 -8.48 6.45 5.44
CA ASN A 51 -9.26 5.38 6.06
C ASN A 51 -10.74 5.45 5.67
N ASN A 52 -11.37 6.62 5.58
CA ASN A 52 -12.82 6.68 5.35
C ASN A 52 -13.20 6.59 3.86
N CYS A 53 -12.46 7.25 2.96
CA CYS A 53 -12.83 7.43 1.55
C CYS A 53 -11.71 7.03 0.59
N GLY A 54 -10.53 6.70 1.11
CA GLY A 54 -9.37 6.24 0.33
C GLY A 54 -8.35 7.34 0.01
N PHE A 55 -8.73 8.62 0.07
CA PHE A 55 -7.82 9.73 -0.25
C PHE A 55 -7.79 10.81 0.83
N ALA A 56 -6.76 11.66 0.79
CA ALA A 56 -6.64 12.83 1.64
C ALA A 56 -5.87 13.94 0.92
N VAL A 57 -6.14 15.20 1.26
CA VAL A 57 -5.37 16.35 0.76
C VAL A 57 -4.79 17.13 1.93
N TYR A 58 -3.51 17.47 1.81
CA TYR A 58 -2.80 18.23 2.83
C TYR A 58 -2.05 19.41 2.22
N ASN A 59 -2.01 20.52 2.97
CA ASN A 59 -1.02 21.56 2.73
C ASN A 59 0.31 21.10 3.34
N SER A 60 1.26 20.81 2.46
CA SER A 60 2.59 20.32 2.83
C SER A 60 3.60 20.83 1.80
N PRO A 61 4.09 22.07 1.93
CA PRO A 61 5.07 22.63 1.01
C PRO A 61 6.32 21.75 0.91
N ALA A 62 6.73 21.40 -0.31
CA ALA A 62 7.99 20.69 -0.56
C ALA A 62 9.17 21.66 -0.65
N LYS A 63 10.37 21.25 -0.24
CA LYS A 63 11.61 22.00 -0.46
C LYS A 63 12.13 21.82 -1.88
N GLU A 64 12.08 20.60 -2.40
CA GLU A 64 12.33 20.35 -3.82
C GLU A 64 11.21 20.99 -4.66
N LYS A 65 11.59 21.84 -5.63
CA LYS A 65 10.64 22.61 -6.45
C LYS A 65 10.75 22.29 -7.95
N GLU A 66 11.93 21.92 -8.42
CA GLU A 66 12.21 21.76 -9.85
C GLU A 66 11.94 20.34 -10.33
N PHE A 67 12.26 19.33 -9.51
CA PHE A 67 12.11 17.91 -9.82
C PHE A 67 12.79 17.50 -11.14
N VAL A 68 14.01 17.98 -11.38
CA VAL A 68 14.79 17.70 -12.61
C VAL A 68 16.00 16.80 -12.36
N ASP A 69 16.40 16.61 -11.10
CA ASP A 69 17.52 15.76 -10.70
C ASP A 69 17.01 14.60 -9.84
N ASP A 70 17.17 13.37 -10.32
CA ASP A 70 16.78 12.14 -9.61
C ASP A 70 17.47 12.03 -8.25
N LYS A 71 18.73 12.50 -8.13
CA LYS A 71 19.45 12.50 -6.87
C LYS A 71 18.80 13.45 -5.86
N ALA A 72 18.47 14.68 -6.27
CA ALA A 72 17.75 15.63 -5.42
C ALA A 72 16.38 15.09 -4.97
N VAL A 73 15.67 14.36 -5.85
CA VAL A 73 14.40 13.72 -5.49
C VAL A 73 14.61 12.61 -4.46
N ARG A 74 15.56 11.70 -4.68
CA ARG A 74 15.81 10.55 -3.79
C ARG A 74 16.42 10.95 -2.44
N GLU A 75 17.36 11.89 -2.42
CA GLU A 75 18.07 12.29 -1.20
C GLU A 75 17.36 13.43 -0.45
N GLY A 76 16.61 14.28 -1.17
CA GLY A 76 15.90 15.43 -0.62
C GLY A 76 14.41 15.18 -0.41
N TYR A 77 13.68 14.89 -1.49
CA TYR A 77 12.21 14.82 -1.46
C TYR A 77 11.65 13.56 -0.79
N TYR A 78 12.30 12.40 -0.95
CA TYR A 78 11.84 11.15 -0.33
C TYR A 78 11.74 11.25 1.21
N PRO A 79 12.73 11.82 1.93
CA PRO A 79 12.57 12.12 3.35
C PRO A 79 11.37 13.02 3.68
N GLU A 80 11.05 14.01 2.83
CA GLU A 80 9.87 14.86 3.02
C GLU A 80 8.57 14.05 2.89
N VAL A 81 8.51 13.14 1.92
CA VAL A 81 7.39 12.22 1.71
C VAL A 81 7.24 11.26 2.89
N GLU A 82 8.32 10.66 3.38
CA GLU A 82 8.27 9.79 4.56
C GLU A 82 7.75 10.56 5.79
N GLY A 83 8.23 11.79 6.02
CA GLY A 83 7.76 12.65 7.09
C GLY A 83 6.28 12.98 6.98
N LEU A 84 5.79 13.31 5.77
CA LEU A 84 4.38 13.54 5.48
C LEU A 84 3.53 12.31 5.82
N LEU A 85 3.94 11.12 5.38
CA LEU A 85 3.19 9.89 5.61
C LEU A 85 3.15 9.52 7.09
N ARG A 86 4.28 9.59 7.79
CA ARG A 86 4.33 9.31 9.24
C ARG A 86 3.51 10.31 10.07
N LYS A 87 3.41 11.56 9.62
CA LYS A 87 2.61 12.59 10.29
C LYS A 87 1.10 12.35 10.14
N ASN A 88 0.66 11.90 8.98
CA ASN A 88 -0.77 11.87 8.62
C ASN A 88 -1.38 10.47 8.63
N LEU A 89 -0.58 9.42 8.64
CA LEU A 89 -1.04 8.03 8.71
C LEU A 89 -0.68 7.41 10.06
N GLU A 90 -1.63 6.71 10.65
CA GLU A 90 -1.47 6.11 11.97
C GLU A 90 -0.66 4.81 11.91
N GLY A 91 0.28 4.66 12.83
CA GLY A 91 0.97 3.37 13.07
C GLY A 91 2.04 3.01 12.03
N VAL A 92 2.52 3.96 11.24
CA VAL A 92 3.60 3.75 10.26
C VAL A 92 4.90 3.33 10.97
N SER A 93 5.32 2.08 10.79
CA SER A 93 6.61 1.59 11.28
C SER A 93 7.71 1.77 10.23
N LYS A 94 7.41 1.41 8.99
CA LYS A 94 8.36 1.50 7.87
C LYS A 94 7.69 2.14 6.65
N VAL A 95 8.47 2.96 5.95
CA VAL A 95 8.12 3.53 4.65
C VAL A 95 9.16 3.05 3.65
N VAL A 96 8.70 2.50 2.52
CA VAL A 96 9.55 2.09 1.41
C VAL A 96 9.07 2.79 0.16
N ILE A 97 9.86 3.74 -0.31
CA ILE A 97 9.62 4.46 -1.56
C ILE A 97 10.50 3.81 -2.62
N PHE A 98 9.90 3.13 -3.59
CA PHE A 98 10.66 2.38 -4.59
C PHE A 98 10.75 3.04 -5.96
N ASP A 99 9.85 3.96 -6.32
CA ASP A 99 9.96 4.71 -7.58
C ASP A 99 9.15 6.03 -7.53
N HIS A 100 9.44 6.91 -8.49
CA HIS A 100 8.67 8.13 -8.76
C HIS A 100 8.56 8.37 -10.27
N THR A 101 7.40 8.89 -10.71
CA THR A 101 7.20 9.35 -12.08
C THR A 101 6.98 10.86 -12.08
N ILE A 102 7.79 11.57 -12.88
CA ILE A 102 7.58 12.99 -13.14
C ILE A 102 6.95 13.15 -14.51
N ARG A 103 5.79 13.81 -14.56
CA ARG A 103 5.09 14.13 -15.80
C ARG A 103 5.09 15.61 -16.04
N ARG A 104 5.52 16.00 -17.23
CA ARG A 104 5.38 17.37 -17.74
C ARG A 104 4.65 17.30 -19.06
N ARG A 105 3.44 17.87 -19.12
CA ARG A 105 2.67 17.90 -20.37
C ARG A 105 3.17 19.05 -21.25
N THR A 106 3.79 18.69 -22.36
CA THR A 106 4.01 19.53 -23.53
C THR A 106 3.25 18.92 -24.72
N LYS A 107 3.16 19.64 -25.84
CA LYS A 107 2.42 19.20 -27.04
C LYS A 107 2.87 17.82 -27.55
N ASP A 108 4.14 17.48 -27.34
CA ASP A 108 4.79 16.26 -27.83
C ASP A 108 5.12 15.26 -26.71
N SER A 109 4.59 15.45 -25.49
CA SER A 109 4.92 14.55 -24.38
C SER A 109 4.45 13.12 -24.67
N PRO A 110 5.34 12.11 -24.55
CA PRO A 110 5.03 10.72 -24.86
C PRO A 110 4.00 10.12 -23.90
N ARG A 111 3.90 10.67 -22.67
CA ARG A 111 2.95 10.24 -21.64
C ARG A 111 1.92 11.33 -21.38
N GLN A 112 0.66 11.03 -21.70
CA GLN A 112 -0.48 11.90 -21.40
C GLN A 112 -1.15 11.49 -20.08
N PRO A 113 -1.91 12.39 -19.43
CA PRO A 113 -2.72 12.03 -18.26
C PRO A 113 -3.63 10.84 -18.54
N VAL A 114 -3.63 9.87 -17.62
CA VAL A 114 -4.52 8.69 -17.66
C VAL A 114 -5.96 9.16 -17.46
N GLN A 115 -6.84 8.89 -18.41
CA GLN A 115 -8.22 9.41 -18.44
C GLN A 115 -9.29 8.33 -18.17
N GLN A 116 -8.89 7.07 -18.11
CA GLN A 116 -9.72 5.96 -17.65
C GLN A 116 -9.80 5.93 -16.13
N VAL A 117 -10.99 5.66 -15.59
CA VAL A 117 -11.19 5.43 -14.16
C VAL A 117 -10.58 4.08 -13.79
N HIS A 118 -9.62 4.10 -12.88
CA HIS A 118 -8.85 2.91 -12.50
C HIS A 118 -8.44 2.92 -11.03
N VAL A 119 -7.98 1.76 -10.58
CA VAL A 119 -7.18 1.57 -9.36
C VAL A 119 -5.94 0.79 -9.75
N ASP A 120 -4.77 1.25 -9.30
CA ASP A 120 -3.47 0.76 -9.75
C ASP A 120 -3.15 -0.67 -9.36
N GLN A 121 -3.75 -1.16 -8.28
CA GLN A 121 -3.38 -2.42 -7.66
C GLN A 121 -4.61 -3.26 -7.34
N THR A 122 -4.57 -4.49 -7.81
CA THR A 122 -5.35 -5.57 -7.22
C THR A 122 -4.66 -6.05 -5.93
N PRO A 123 -5.35 -6.84 -5.08
CA PRO A 123 -4.71 -7.47 -3.93
C PRO A 123 -3.49 -8.33 -4.31
N ALA A 124 -3.56 -9.06 -5.42
CA ALA A 124 -2.47 -9.90 -5.90
C ALA A 124 -1.27 -9.06 -6.37
N ALA A 125 -1.52 -8.02 -7.18
CA ALA A 125 -0.49 -7.09 -7.64
C ALA A 125 0.19 -6.37 -6.46
N ALA A 126 -0.60 -5.93 -5.47
CA ALA A 126 -0.09 -5.33 -4.24
C ALA A 126 0.89 -6.26 -3.49
N ALA A 127 0.57 -7.55 -3.38
CA ALA A 127 1.46 -8.51 -2.73
C ALA A 127 2.75 -8.75 -3.54
N VAL A 128 2.66 -8.80 -4.87
CA VAL A 128 3.84 -8.89 -5.76
C VAL A 128 4.73 -7.67 -5.59
N ARG A 129 4.16 -6.47 -5.44
CA ARG A 129 4.91 -5.22 -5.19
C ARG A 129 5.70 -5.28 -3.91
N VAL A 130 5.09 -5.76 -2.83
CA VAL A 130 5.77 -5.94 -1.54
C VAL A 130 6.97 -6.88 -1.70
N ARG A 131 6.80 -8.04 -2.36
CA ARG A 131 7.88 -9.01 -2.59
C ARG A 131 9.00 -8.47 -3.47
N ARG A 132 8.68 -7.63 -4.45
CA ARG A 132 9.66 -7.06 -5.38
C ARG A 132 10.59 -6.05 -4.70
N HIS A 133 10.06 -5.26 -3.77
CA HIS A 133 10.77 -4.09 -3.24
C HIS A 133 11.27 -4.27 -1.79
N LEU A 134 11.09 -5.45 -1.21
CA LEU A 134 11.61 -5.81 0.10
C LEU A 134 12.43 -7.10 0.06
N PRO A 135 13.40 -7.28 0.97
CA PRO A 135 14.05 -8.58 1.17
C PRO A 135 13.01 -9.68 1.43
N SER A 136 13.23 -10.87 0.89
CA SER A 136 12.24 -11.97 0.91
C SER A 136 11.66 -12.26 2.31
N GLU A 137 12.52 -12.38 3.33
CA GLU A 137 12.05 -12.63 4.71
C GLU A 137 11.20 -11.48 5.27
N GLU A 138 11.54 -10.24 4.92
CA GLU A 138 10.82 -9.06 5.36
C GLU A 138 9.48 -8.94 4.64
N ALA A 139 9.44 -9.20 3.34
CA ALA A 139 8.23 -9.21 2.54
C ALA A 139 7.20 -10.21 3.08
N GLU A 140 7.61 -11.46 3.33
CA GLU A 140 6.71 -12.50 3.85
C GLU A 140 6.22 -12.21 5.28
N LYS A 141 7.01 -11.49 6.07
CA LYS A 141 6.57 -10.99 7.37
C LYS A 141 5.55 -9.86 7.22
N LEU A 142 5.81 -8.90 6.32
CA LEU A 142 4.94 -7.76 6.06
C LEU A 142 3.56 -8.19 5.53
N LEU A 143 3.53 -9.15 4.62
CA LEU A 143 2.30 -9.65 4.02
C LEU A 143 1.35 -10.34 5.02
N LYS A 144 1.87 -10.77 6.17
CA LYS A 144 1.06 -11.30 7.29
C LYS A 144 0.49 -10.21 8.19
N GLY A 145 0.97 -8.97 8.04
CA GLY A 145 0.52 -7.80 8.78
C GLY A 145 -0.33 -6.86 7.95
N ARG A 146 -0.58 -5.67 8.50
CA ARG A 146 -1.17 -4.57 7.72
C ARG A 146 -0.10 -3.89 6.89
N TYR A 147 -0.32 -3.84 5.59
CA TYR A 147 0.47 -3.03 4.69
C TYR A 147 -0.46 -2.18 3.83
N GLN A 148 0.03 -0.99 3.50
CA GLN A 148 -0.65 -0.08 2.60
C GLN A 148 0.25 0.26 1.44
N ILE A 149 -0.40 0.60 0.35
CA ILE A 149 0.19 1.16 -0.83
C ILE A 149 -0.46 2.52 -1.05
N ILE A 150 0.34 3.58 -0.92
CA ILE A 150 -0.12 4.96 -1.06
C ILE A 150 0.65 5.64 -2.18
N ASN A 151 -0.07 6.25 -3.12
CA ASN A 151 0.51 7.23 -4.04
C ASN A 151 0.50 8.61 -3.41
N VAL A 152 1.58 9.34 -3.64
CA VAL A 152 1.76 10.72 -3.18
C VAL A 152 1.78 11.59 -4.43
N TRP A 153 0.65 12.24 -4.70
CA TRP A 153 0.45 13.04 -5.89
C TRP A 153 0.61 14.53 -5.59
N ARG A 154 1.48 15.20 -6.34
CA ARG A 154 1.77 16.63 -6.16
C ARG A 154 1.90 17.35 -7.51
N PRO A 155 1.21 18.50 -7.70
CA PRO A 155 1.51 19.43 -8.79
C PRO A 155 2.91 20.03 -8.65
N ILE A 156 3.67 20.13 -9.73
CA ILE A 156 4.99 20.76 -9.74
C ILE A 156 5.00 21.96 -10.68
N GLY A 157 5.76 23.01 -10.36
CA GLY A 157 5.85 24.23 -11.16
C GLY A 157 4.60 25.13 -11.15
N ASN A 158 3.41 24.59 -11.37
CA ASN A 158 2.15 25.34 -11.48
C ASN A 158 0.98 24.59 -10.81
N PRO A 159 -0.12 25.28 -10.48
CA PRO A 159 -1.35 24.62 -10.07
C PRO A 159 -1.86 23.65 -11.14
N ALA A 160 -2.41 22.52 -10.71
CA ALA A 160 -2.97 21.51 -11.61
C ALA A 160 -4.39 21.88 -12.09
N SER A 161 -4.49 22.95 -12.88
CA SER A 161 -5.75 23.38 -13.50
C SER A 161 -6.01 22.69 -14.84
N ASP A 162 -4.96 22.30 -15.57
CA ASP A 162 -5.04 21.46 -16.78
C ASP A 162 -5.07 19.98 -16.37
N PHE A 163 -6.06 19.22 -16.85
CA PHE A 163 -6.30 17.81 -16.49
C PHE A 163 -6.16 17.50 -14.97
N PRO A 164 -6.93 18.14 -14.08
CA PRO A 164 -6.88 17.83 -12.65
C PRO A 164 -7.18 16.36 -12.35
N LEU A 165 -6.77 15.91 -11.17
CA LEU A 165 -7.05 14.56 -10.70
C LEU A 165 -8.42 14.50 -10.02
N ALA A 166 -9.31 13.68 -10.58
CA ALA A 166 -10.55 13.27 -9.93
C ALA A 166 -10.36 11.94 -9.17
N VAL A 167 -11.05 11.82 -8.06
CA VAL A 167 -11.10 10.64 -7.20
C VAL A 167 -12.55 10.27 -6.89
N ILE A 168 -12.83 8.98 -6.69
CA ILE A 168 -14.14 8.51 -6.24
C ILE A 168 -14.05 8.19 -4.75
N ASP A 169 -15.02 8.68 -3.98
CA ASP A 169 -15.18 8.31 -2.57
C ASP A 169 -15.46 6.81 -2.44
N TRP A 170 -14.53 6.07 -1.83
CA TRP A 170 -14.62 4.62 -1.68
C TRP A 170 -15.96 4.15 -1.07
N ARG A 171 -16.56 4.94 -0.17
CA ARG A 171 -17.86 4.63 0.48
C ARG A 171 -19.02 4.57 -0.50
N SER A 172 -18.84 5.14 -1.69
CA SER A 172 -19.82 5.15 -2.77
C SER A 172 -19.61 4.03 -3.80
N THR A 173 -18.60 3.18 -3.59
CA THR A 173 -18.26 2.04 -4.47
C THR A 173 -18.84 0.73 -3.95
N HIS A 174 -18.96 -0.25 -4.83
CA HIS A 174 -19.31 -1.63 -4.50
C HIS A 174 -18.23 -2.59 -5.02
N PRO A 175 -17.97 -3.76 -4.38
CA PRO A 175 -16.97 -4.71 -4.86
C PRO A 175 -17.14 -5.13 -6.33
N SER A 176 -18.38 -5.22 -6.83
CA SER A 176 -18.67 -5.55 -8.23
C SER A 176 -18.33 -4.44 -9.24
N ASP A 177 -18.03 -3.22 -8.78
CA ASP A 177 -17.64 -2.12 -9.65
C ASP A 177 -16.21 -2.31 -10.18
N PHE A 178 -15.39 -3.14 -9.52
CA PHE A 178 -14.00 -3.33 -9.85
C PHE A 178 -13.79 -4.56 -10.73
N VAL A 179 -13.07 -4.38 -11.84
CA VAL A 179 -12.75 -5.44 -12.80
C VAL A 179 -11.25 -5.56 -12.90
N ASP A 180 -10.69 -6.72 -12.54
CA ASP A 180 -9.26 -6.99 -12.67
C ASP A 180 -8.86 -7.04 -14.16
N ILE A 181 -7.76 -6.39 -14.49
CA ILE A 181 -7.21 -6.28 -15.85
C ILE A 181 -5.75 -6.71 -15.82
N ASP A 182 -5.42 -7.72 -16.62
CA ASP A 182 -4.03 -8.15 -16.82
C ASP A 182 -3.24 -7.10 -17.61
N LEU A 183 -2.07 -6.72 -17.10
CA LEU A 183 -1.13 -5.87 -17.80
C LEU A 183 -0.16 -6.72 -18.60
N MET A 184 -0.26 -6.60 -19.92
CA MET A 184 0.54 -7.31 -20.91
C MET A 184 1.82 -6.53 -21.21
N TYR A 185 2.96 -7.13 -20.90
CA TYR A 185 4.30 -6.60 -21.18
C TYR A 185 4.90 -7.33 -22.38
N PRO A 186 5.62 -6.64 -23.28
CA PRO A 186 6.30 -7.29 -24.38
C PRO A 186 7.37 -8.23 -23.83
N ILE A 187 7.43 -9.46 -24.34
CA ILE A 187 8.49 -10.42 -24.04
C ILE A 187 9.76 -9.92 -24.72
N ARG A 188 10.81 -9.63 -23.94
CA ARG A 188 12.11 -9.25 -24.47
C ARG A 188 13.22 -10.18 -23.95
N PRO A 189 14.31 -10.37 -24.71
CA PRO A 189 15.44 -11.17 -24.25
C PRO A 189 16.08 -10.64 -22.96
N ASP A 190 15.97 -9.34 -22.70
CA ASP A 190 16.50 -8.64 -21.51
C ASP A 190 15.50 -8.54 -20.35
N SER A 191 14.22 -8.86 -20.55
CA SER A 191 13.18 -8.85 -19.51
C SER A 191 13.48 -9.76 -18.31
N ALA A 192 14.40 -10.72 -18.47
CA ALA A 192 14.86 -11.61 -17.39
C ALA A 192 15.89 -10.96 -16.44
N MET A 193 16.53 -9.87 -16.87
CA MET A 193 17.68 -9.25 -16.17
C MET A 193 17.43 -7.79 -15.76
N ASP A 194 16.46 -7.12 -16.38
CA ASP A 194 16.11 -5.73 -16.10
C ASP A 194 14.59 -5.57 -15.99
N ASP A 195 14.12 -5.32 -14.77
CA ASP A 195 12.71 -5.07 -14.46
C ASP A 195 12.31 -3.60 -14.71
N ASP A 196 13.23 -2.72 -15.11
CA ASP A 196 12.96 -1.32 -15.47
C ASP A 196 12.67 -1.18 -16.97
N ASP A 197 11.39 -1.12 -17.31
CA ASP A 197 10.90 -0.94 -18.68
C ASP A 197 10.80 0.55 -19.10
N ARG A 198 11.20 1.51 -18.24
CA ARG A 198 11.09 2.95 -18.54
C ARG A 198 11.94 3.35 -19.75
N GLY A 199 11.34 4.04 -20.71
CA GLY A 199 12.03 4.57 -21.90
C GLY A 199 12.33 3.51 -22.96
N LYS A 200 11.94 2.26 -22.73
CA LYS A 200 12.12 1.13 -23.65
C LYS A 200 10.82 0.80 -24.41
N GLU A 201 9.77 1.58 -24.25
CA GLU A 201 8.47 1.36 -24.87
C GLU A 201 8.59 1.37 -26.41
N LYS A 202 8.18 0.29 -27.07
CA LYS A 202 8.01 0.23 -28.52
C LYS A 202 6.53 0.15 -28.79
N LEU A 203 5.99 1.14 -29.51
CA LEU A 203 4.59 1.12 -29.88
C LEU A 203 4.30 -0.14 -30.72
N PRO A 204 3.27 -0.92 -30.38
CA PRO A 204 2.83 -2.03 -31.23
C PRO A 204 2.43 -1.51 -32.63
N SER A 205 2.70 -2.31 -33.65
CA SER A 205 2.18 -2.05 -35.00
C SER A 205 0.65 -2.18 -35.02
N GLU A 206 -0.03 -1.50 -35.95
CA GLU A 206 -1.49 -1.57 -36.10
C GLU A 206 -2.02 -3.02 -36.19
N GLU A 207 -1.27 -3.88 -36.88
CA GLU A 207 -1.60 -5.30 -37.05
C GLU A 207 -1.50 -6.12 -35.75
N SER A 208 -0.67 -5.67 -34.81
CA SER A 208 -0.43 -6.35 -33.53
C SER A 208 -1.27 -5.80 -32.37
N LEU A 209 -2.05 -4.73 -32.57
CA LEU A 209 -2.77 -4.04 -31.48
C LEU A 209 -3.63 -4.98 -30.64
N ASN A 210 -4.36 -5.89 -31.30
CA ASN A 210 -5.28 -6.82 -30.64
C ASN A 210 -4.69 -8.22 -30.40
N SER A 211 -3.42 -8.45 -30.75
CA SER A 211 -2.74 -9.73 -30.53
C SER A 211 -2.01 -9.75 -29.19
N THR A 212 -2.07 -10.86 -28.47
CA THR A 212 -1.24 -11.11 -27.28
C THR A 212 0.06 -11.84 -27.62
N GLU A 213 0.31 -12.18 -28.89
CA GLU A 213 1.54 -12.82 -29.33
C GLU A 213 2.76 -11.93 -29.05
N GLY A 214 3.78 -12.49 -28.41
CA GLY A 214 4.95 -11.75 -27.97
C GLY A 214 4.76 -10.94 -26.69
N TYR A 215 3.67 -11.16 -25.94
CA TYR A 215 3.42 -10.54 -24.64
C TYR A 215 3.23 -11.57 -23.53
N GLU A 216 3.54 -11.17 -22.30
CA GLU A 216 3.29 -11.93 -21.09
C GLU A 216 2.65 -11.05 -20.00
N VAL A 217 1.90 -11.69 -19.10
CA VAL A 217 1.29 -10.99 -17.96
C VAL A 217 2.33 -10.81 -16.87
N ARG A 218 2.73 -9.56 -16.58
CA ARG A 218 3.68 -9.21 -15.50
C ARG A 218 3.11 -8.25 -14.45
N GLY A 219 1.85 -7.85 -14.60
CA GLY A 219 1.15 -6.99 -13.65
C GLY A 219 -0.35 -7.06 -13.80
N GLU A 220 -1.05 -6.39 -12.90
CA GLU A 220 -2.51 -6.32 -12.89
C GLU A 220 -2.94 -4.96 -12.32
N THR A 221 -4.01 -4.40 -12.88
CA THR A 221 -4.68 -3.18 -12.44
C THR A 221 -6.18 -3.45 -12.34
N MET A 222 -6.97 -2.52 -11.79
CA MET A 222 -8.43 -2.61 -11.85
C MET A 222 -9.03 -1.50 -12.72
N GLY A 223 -9.87 -1.88 -13.67
CA GLY A 223 -10.85 -0.96 -14.25
C GLY A 223 -12.04 -0.78 -13.31
N VAL A 224 -12.72 0.35 -13.42
CA VAL A 224 -13.92 0.64 -12.61
C VAL A 224 -15.13 0.81 -13.52
N ALA A 225 -16.10 -0.09 -13.41
CA ALA A 225 -17.38 -0.02 -14.10
C ALA A 225 -18.20 1.17 -13.60
N ALA A 226 -19.04 1.74 -14.44
CA ALA A 226 -19.82 2.92 -14.07
C ALA A 226 -20.93 2.58 -13.07
N SER A 227 -21.11 3.43 -12.06
CA SER A 227 -22.25 3.38 -11.14
C SER A 227 -22.80 4.79 -10.94
N GLU A 228 -24.12 4.92 -10.81
CA GLU A 228 -24.77 6.19 -10.45
C GLU A 228 -24.52 6.59 -8.99
N LYS A 229 -24.04 5.64 -8.16
CA LYS A 229 -23.71 5.92 -6.76
C LYS A 229 -22.38 6.64 -6.60
N HIS A 230 -21.45 6.46 -7.55
CA HIS A 230 -20.09 7.01 -7.47
C HIS A 230 -20.10 8.51 -7.22
N GLN A 231 -19.47 8.93 -6.14
CA GLN A 231 -19.30 10.34 -5.79
C GLN A 231 -17.89 10.79 -6.17
N PHE A 232 -17.79 11.60 -7.22
CA PHE A 232 -16.52 12.14 -7.71
C PHE A 232 -16.15 13.43 -6.99
N TYR A 233 -14.89 13.52 -6.59
CA TYR A 233 -14.29 14.71 -5.99
C TYR A 233 -13.00 15.09 -6.70
N TYR A 234 -12.64 16.36 -6.63
CA TYR A 234 -11.33 16.86 -7.05
C TYR A 234 -10.94 18.10 -6.25
N MET A 235 -9.64 18.39 -6.21
CA MET A 235 -9.12 19.62 -5.60
C MET A 235 -8.92 20.67 -6.70
N LYS A 236 -9.87 21.61 -6.83
CA LYS A 236 -9.78 22.64 -7.88
C LYS A 236 -8.53 23.48 -7.70
N ASP A 237 -7.78 23.67 -8.79
CA ASP A 237 -6.52 24.43 -8.84
C ASP A 237 -5.56 24.00 -7.73
N MET A 238 -5.39 22.68 -7.55
CA MET A 238 -4.47 22.15 -6.54
C MET A 238 -3.07 22.75 -6.75
N GLY A 239 -2.56 23.44 -5.73
CA GLY A 239 -1.32 24.19 -5.79
C GLY A 239 -0.09 23.31 -5.52
N VAL A 240 1.10 23.84 -5.84
CA VAL A 240 2.37 23.12 -5.68
C VAL A 240 2.76 22.83 -4.22
N ASP A 241 2.18 23.57 -3.28
CA ASP A 241 2.36 23.36 -1.85
C ASP A 241 1.39 22.35 -1.25
N GLU A 242 0.51 21.78 -2.08
CA GLU A 242 -0.49 20.80 -1.68
C GLU A 242 -0.13 19.41 -2.19
N VAL A 243 -0.56 18.39 -1.47
CA VAL A 243 -0.30 16.99 -1.79
C VAL A 243 -1.54 16.15 -1.55
N MET A 244 -1.84 15.24 -2.48
CA MET A 244 -2.94 14.31 -2.38
C MET A 244 -2.39 12.91 -2.15
N LEU A 245 -2.87 12.26 -1.10
CA LEU A 245 -2.62 10.84 -0.88
C LEU A 245 -3.74 10.05 -1.54
N LEU A 246 -3.38 9.04 -2.34
CA LEU A 246 -4.31 8.09 -2.92
C LEU A 246 -3.97 6.71 -2.38
N LYS A 247 -4.90 6.08 -1.67
CA LYS A 247 -4.73 4.68 -1.28
C LYS A 247 -4.96 3.81 -2.51
N CYS A 248 -3.92 3.16 -3.01
CA CYS A 248 -4.06 2.18 -4.09
C CYS A 248 -4.48 0.82 -3.51
N PHE A 249 -3.97 0.47 -2.32
CA PHE A 249 -4.34 -0.75 -1.60
C PHE A 249 -4.10 -0.64 -0.09
N ASP A 250 -4.92 -1.33 0.70
CA ASP A 250 -4.75 -1.54 2.15
C ASP A 250 -5.21 -2.95 2.51
N SER A 251 -4.29 -3.78 2.99
CA SER A 251 -4.60 -5.17 3.36
C SER A 251 -5.56 -5.28 4.53
N PHE A 252 -5.82 -4.19 5.25
CA PHE A 252 -6.78 -4.12 6.36
C PHE A 252 -8.08 -3.40 6.02
N GLY A 253 -8.27 -3.05 4.74
CA GLY A 253 -9.53 -2.48 4.28
C GLY A 253 -10.69 -3.46 4.41
N GLU A 254 -11.91 -2.93 4.37
CA GLU A 254 -13.13 -3.73 4.47
C GLU A 254 -13.20 -4.81 3.38
N GLY A 255 -13.55 -6.03 3.77
CA GLY A 255 -13.64 -7.18 2.85
C GLY A 255 -12.31 -7.87 2.56
N MET A 256 -11.17 -7.33 3.02
CA MET A 256 -9.88 -8.03 2.97
C MET A 256 -9.75 -9.08 4.09
N GLU A 257 -8.84 -10.05 3.92
CA GLU A 257 -8.52 -11.01 4.97
C GLU A 257 -7.96 -10.31 6.21
N GLY A 258 -8.63 -10.44 7.37
CA GLY A 258 -8.29 -9.70 8.58
C GLY A 258 -8.64 -8.21 8.55
N GLY A 259 -9.38 -7.77 7.54
CA GLY A 259 -9.80 -6.39 7.35
C GLY A 259 -10.79 -5.87 8.40
N LYS A 260 -10.91 -4.54 8.47
CA LYS A 260 -11.83 -3.86 9.40
C LYS A 260 -12.97 -3.17 8.64
N PRO A 261 -14.23 -3.32 9.09
CA PRO A 261 -15.35 -2.56 8.55
C PRO A 261 -15.10 -1.05 8.61
N GLY A 262 -15.50 -0.34 7.56
CA GLY A 262 -15.38 1.10 7.42
C GLY A 262 -14.00 1.60 6.98
N ILE A 263 -13.01 0.72 6.78
CA ILE A 263 -11.70 1.12 6.25
C ILE A 263 -11.70 0.96 4.72
N ALA A 264 -11.45 2.06 4.02
CA ALA A 264 -11.31 2.09 2.58
C ALA A 264 -10.15 1.20 2.12
N VAL A 265 -10.42 0.36 1.12
CA VAL A 265 -9.43 -0.56 0.54
C VAL A 265 -8.56 0.13 -0.50
N ARG A 266 -9.15 1.06 -1.26
CA ARG A 266 -8.55 1.65 -2.46
C ARG A 266 -9.28 2.94 -2.88
N THR A 267 -8.73 3.65 -3.85
CA THR A 267 -9.29 4.91 -4.39
C THR A 267 -9.32 4.85 -5.91
N PRO A 268 -10.51 4.72 -6.54
CA PRO A 268 -10.64 4.97 -7.96
C PRO A 268 -10.24 6.40 -8.30
N HIS A 269 -9.44 6.59 -9.34
CA HIS A 269 -9.00 7.91 -9.75
C HIS A 269 -8.76 7.99 -11.25
N THR A 270 -8.67 9.22 -11.74
CA THR A 270 -8.46 9.53 -13.17
C THR A 270 -8.15 11.00 -13.35
N ALA A 271 -7.42 11.35 -14.41
CA ALA A 271 -7.36 12.73 -14.89
C ALA A 271 -8.60 13.04 -15.73
N PHE A 272 -9.12 14.26 -15.66
CA PHE A 272 -10.26 14.67 -16.47
C PHE A 272 -10.13 16.09 -16.99
N GLY A 273 -10.78 16.39 -18.10
CA GLY A 273 -10.87 17.77 -18.59
C GLY A 273 -11.90 18.55 -17.78
N ASP A 274 -11.46 19.51 -16.95
CA ASP A 274 -12.39 20.45 -16.30
C ASP A 274 -12.83 21.50 -17.33
N PRO A 275 -14.14 21.62 -17.65
CA PRO A 275 -14.61 22.65 -18.57
C PRO A 275 -14.36 24.08 -18.06
N ASN A 276 -14.01 24.25 -16.78
CA ASN A 276 -13.64 25.53 -16.20
C ASN A 276 -12.13 25.82 -16.21
N THR A 277 -11.30 24.96 -16.81
CA THR A 277 -9.87 25.22 -16.99
C THR A 277 -9.67 26.50 -17.82
N PRO A 278 -8.90 27.49 -17.33
CA PRO A 278 -8.58 28.68 -18.12
C PRO A 278 -7.91 28.31 -19.45
N LYS A 279 -8.24 29.03 -20.54
CA LYS A 279 -7.70 28.74 -21.87
C LYS A 279 -6.17 28.88 -21.96
N ASP A 280 -5.61 29.71 -21.09
CA ASP A 280 -4.19 30.00 -20.96
C ASP A 280 -3.53 29.24 -19.80
N ALA A 281 -4.24 28.28 -19.17
CA ALA A 281 -3.68 27.46 -18.11
C ALA A 281 -2.43 26.70 -18.62
N PRO A 282 -1.33 26.70 -17.85
CA PRO A 282 -0.15 25.95 -18.23
C PRO A 282 -0.46 24.45 -18.25
N GLY A 283 0.21 23.72 -19.15
CA GLY A 283 0.09 22.28 -19.22
C GLY A 283 0.44 21.63 -17.88
N ARG A 284 -0.34 20.61 -17.48
CA ARG A 284 -0.15 19.94 -16.19
C ARG A 284 1.28 19.45 -16.03
N GLN A 285 1.88 19.78 -14.89
CA GLN A 285 3.10 19.14 -14.44
C GLN A 285 2.84 18.59 -13.04
N SER A 286 3.16 17.32 -12.83
CA SER A 286 2.97 16.65 -11.55
C SER A 286 4.06 15.62 -11.34
N ILE A 287 4.39 15.40 -10.07
CA ILE A 287 5.07 14.20 -9.64
C ILE A 287 4.01 13.28 -9.04
N GLU A 288 3.99 12.06 -9.53
CA GLU A 288 3.10 11.03 -9.03
C GLU A 288 3.83 9.70 -8.95
N SER A 289 3.27 8.84 -8.13
CA SER A 289 3.63 7.44 -8.10
C SER A 289 2.55 6.72 -8.96
N GLU A 290 2.88 6.17 -10.13
CA GLU A 290 1.96 5.84 -11.24
C GLU A 290 1.36 4.40 -11.23
N ALA A 291 0.21 4.25 -11.92
CA ALA A 291 -0.58 3.04 -12.16
C ALA A 291 -0.07 2.06 -13.24
N HIS A 292 0.62 2.54 -14.28
CA HIS A 292 1.06 1.70 -15.43
C HIS A 292 2.59 1.62 -15.56
N GLY A 293 3.30 2.18 -14.58
CA GLY A 293 4.74 2.17 -14.44
C GLY A 293 5.03 2.38 -12.97
N HIS A 294 5.47 1.31 -12.33
CA HIS A 294 5.98 1.16 -10.97
C HIS A 294 6.16 2.51 -10.25
N SER A 295 5.35 2.86 -9.27
CA SER A 295 5.74 3.80 -8.21
C SER A 295 4.64 3.81 -7.17
N LEU A 296 4.99 3.48 -5.93
CA LEU A 296 4.06 3.21 -4.86
C LEU A 296 4.88 3.32 -3.57
N VAL A 297 4.28 3.81 -2.49
CA VAL A 297 4.92 3.72 -1.17
C VAL A 297 4.34 2.53 -0.42
N VAL A 298 5.18 1.53 -0.13
CA VAL A 298 4.78 0.44 0.78
C VAL A 298 4.99 0.93 2.20
N ILE A 299 3.91 0.93 2.95
CA ILE A 299 3.88 1.33 4.35
C ILE A 299 3.61 0.07 5.17
N GLU A 300 4.58 -0.34 5.97
CA GLU A 300 4.32 -1.30 7.04
C GLU A 300 3.62 -0.55 8.17
N ILE A 301 2.44 -1.05 8.54
CA ILE A 301 1.75 -0.62 9.74
C ILE A 301 1.82 -1.79 10.71
N THR A 302 2.86 -1.84 11.53
CA THR A 302 2.83 -2.76 12.68
C THR A 302 1.75 -2.28 13.64
N ARG A 303 0.69 -3.07 13.83
CA ARG A 303 0.13 -3.17 15.18
C ARG A 303 0.86 -4.27 15.91
N CYS A 304 1.46 -3.91 17.04
CA CYS A 304 1.47 -4.82 18.17
C CYS A 304 0.07 -4.68 18.82
N PRO A 305 -0.82 -5.69 18.77
CA PRO A 305 -2.02 -5.69 19.57
C PRO A 305 -1.65 -6.15 20.98
N THR A 306 -0.90 -5.31 21.69
CA THR A 306 -0.94 -5.27 23.15
C THR A 306 -1.05 -3.78 23.48
N HIS A 307 -1.77 -3.41 24.54
CA HIS A 307 -2.02 -2.03 25.00
C HIS A 307 -3.33 -1.35 24.56
N ASP A 308 -4.43 -2.10 24.45
CA ASP A 308 -5.73 -1.54 24.82
C ASP A 308 -6.35 -2.44 25.90
N VAL A 309 -5.84 -2.29 27.13
CA VAL A 309 -6.45 -2.88 28.34
C VAL A 309 -7.47 -1.90 28.96
N SER A 310 -7.60 -0.70 28.38
CA SER A 310 -8.64 0.29 28.71
C SER A 310 -10.05 -0.28 28.49
N ILE A 311 -10.25 -1.07 27.44
CA ILE A 311 -11.56 -1.62 27.05
C ILE A 311 -12.06 -2.71 28.04
N LEU A 312 -11.16 -3.35 28.80
CA LEU A 312 -11.52 -4.34 29.82
C LEU A 312 -11.92 -3.71 31.16
N VAL A 313 -11.62 -2.42 31.38
CA VAL A 313 -11.98 -1.72 32.63
C VAL A 313 -13.34 -1.01 32.49
N ASP A 314 -13.64 -0.49 31.30
CA ASP A 314 -14.89 0.27 31.05
C ASP A 314 -16.16 -0.60 30.92
N SER A 315 -16.02 -1.92 30.95
CA SER A 315 -17.13 -2.88 30.84
C SER A 315 -17.41 -3.66 32.13
N LEU A 316 -16.80 -3.26 33.26
CA LEU A 316 -17.06 -3.88 34.57
C LEU A 316 -18.08 -3.04 35.39
N PRO A 317 -19.05 -3.68 36.05
CA PRO A 317 -20.02 -3.00 36.92
C PRO A 317 -19.32 -2.21 38.04
N ALA A 318 -19.74 -0.96 38.27
CA ALA A 318 -19.10 0.00 39.18
C ALA A 318 -19.27 -0.30 40.69
N ASP A 319 -19.81 -1.46 41.06
CA ASP A 319 -20.33 -1.78 42.39
C ASP A 319 -19.60 -2.94 43.12
N ARG A 320 -18.42 -3.36 42.65
CA ARG A 320 -17.62 -4.46 43.26
C ARG A 320 -16.12 -4.12 43.38
N PRO A 321 -15.60 -3.73 44.56
CA PRO A 321 -14.20 -3.28 44.74
C PRO A 321 -13.13 -4.38 44.62
N ASP A 322 -13.54 -5.65 44.54
CA ASP A 322 -12.74 -6.86 44.46
C ASP A 322 -12.19 -7.16 43.04
N TRP A 323 -12.85 -6.67 41.98
CA TRP A 323 -12.41 -6.90 40.59
C TRP A 323 -11.29 -5.96 40.12
N THR A 324 -11.23 -4.75 40.65
CA THR A 324 -10.18 -3.79 40.33
C THR A 324 -8.80 -4.30 40.77
N ILE A 325 -8.74 -4.97 41.92
CA ILE A 325 -7.50 -5.57 42.44
C ILE A 325 -7.08 -6.76 41.57
N LEU A 326 -8.01 -7.62 41.19
CA LEU A 326 -7.73 -8.76 40.31
C LEU A 326 -7.21 -8.30 38.94
N ALA A 327 -7.84 -7.29 38.33
CA ALA A 327 -7.41 -6.71 37.06
C ALA A 327 -5.99 -6.11 37.13
N HIS A 328 -5.65 -5.40 38.21
CA HIS A 328 -4.30 -4.86 38.43
C HIS A 328 -3.25 -5.98 38.61
N ILE A 329 -3.60 -7.05 39.32
CA ILE A 329 -2.74 -8.23 39.49
C ILE A 329 -2.51 -8.94 38.15
N THR A 330 -3.56 -9.16 37.35
CA THR A 330 -3.47 -9.79 36.02
C THR A 330 -2.66 -8.93 35.05
N CYS A 331 -2.84 -7.60 35.05
CA CYS A 331 -2.01 -6.67 34.28
C CYS A 331 -0.54 -6.69 34.72
N GLY A 332 -0.27 -6.75 36.03
CA GLY A 332 1.07 -6.86 36.58
C GLY A 332 1.78 -8.13 36.12
N LEU A 333 1.09 -9.28 36.21
CA LEU A 333 1.59 -10.58 35.76
C LEU A 333 1.84 -10.62 34.24
N LEU A 334 0.96 -10.06 33.42
CA LEU A 334 1.15 -9.95 31.97
C LEU A 334 2.38 -9.10 31.59
N ARG A 335 2.62 -7.99 32.32
CA ARG A 335 3.83 -7.15 32.12
C ARG A 335 5.10 -7.90 32.53
N ILE A 336 5.05 -8.69 33.59
CA ILE A 336 6.18 -9.53 34.04
C ILE A 336 6.46 -10.63 33.01
N LEU A 337 5.43 -11.32 32.52
CA LEU A 337 5.55 -12.35 31.47
C LEU A 337 6.10 -11.78 30.16
N ALA A 338 5.65 -10.59 29.75
CA ALA A 338 6.18 -9.91 28.57
C ALA A 338 7.66 -9.51 28.74
N ARG A 339 8.06 -9.06 29.93
CA ARG A 339 9.48 -8.81 30.25
C ARG A 339 10.30 -10.10 30.28
N MET A 340 9.77 -11.19 30.83
CA MET A 340 10.41 -12.50 30.86
C MET A 340 10.59 -13.06 29.44
N ALA A 341 9.60 -12.93 28.56
CA ALA A 341 9.71 -13.33 27.16
C ALA A 341 10.77 -12.51 26.39
N LYS A 342 10.87 -11.20 26.67
CA LYS A 342 11.90 -10.31 26.09
C LYS A 342 13.31 -10.60 26.62
N LEU A 343 13.42 -11.04 27.87
CA LEU A 343 14.67 -11.52 28.47
C LEU A 343 15.06 -12.89 27.92
N ALA A 344 14.10 -13.80 27.71
CA ALA A 344 14.33 -15.11 27.13
C ALA A 344 14.77 -15.02 25.65
N SER A 345 14.20 -14.11 24.86
CA SER A 345 14.66 -13.90 23.47
C SER A 345 16.07 -13.30 23.41
N ARG A 346 16.42 -12.39 24.33
CA ARG A 346 17.78 -11.85 24.46
C ARG A 346 18.78 -12.91 24.95
N ALA A 347 18.38 -13.80 25.85
CA ALA A 347 19.21 -14.91 26.31
C ALA A 347 19.44 -15.96 25.20
N SER A 348 18.43 -16.21 24.35
CA SER A 348 18.56 -17.09 23.18
C SER A 348 19.54 -16.53 22.13
N VAL A 349 19.48 -15.22 21.86
CA VAL A 349 20.44 -14.53 20.98
C VAL A 349 21.86 -14.49 21.58
N ALA A 350 21.98 -14.32 22.90
CA ALA A 350 23.28 -14.38 23.58
C ALA A 350 23.89 -15.81 23.59
N SER A 351 23.06 -16.85 23.71
CA SER A 351 23.51 -18.25 23.66
C SER A 351 23.96 -18.66 22.25
N LEU A 352 23.30 -18.15 21.20
CA LEU A 352 23.73 -18.29 19.80
C LEU A 352 25.05 -17.54 19.52
N ALA A 353 25.25 -16.37 20.13
CA ALA A 353 26.49 -15.60 19.99
C ALA A 353 27.69 -16.21 20.76
N LEU A 354 27.44 -16.90 21.88
CA LEU A 354 28.47 -17.62 22.64
C LEU A 354 28.81 -19.00 22.03
N GLY A 355 27.87 -19.63 21.32
CA GLY A 355 28.09 -20.89 20.60
C GLY A 355 28.88 -20.75 19.30
N ALA A 356 29.04 -19.52 18.77
CA ALA A 356 29.78 -19.24 17.54
C ALA A 356 31.27 -18.92 17.75
N ASN A 357 31.75 -18.83 19.00
CA ASN A 357 33.13 -18.46 19.33
C ASN A 357 33.97 -19.61 19.94
N VAL A 358 33.52 -20.86 19.82
CA VAL A 358 34.31 -22.04 20.21
C VAL A 358 34.36 -23.03 19.05
N ALA A 359 35.05 -22.64 17.99
CA ALA A 359 35.45 -23.53 16.91
C ALA A 359 36.83 -23.10 16.39
N ASP A 360 37.83 -23.07 17.28
CA ASP A 360 39.23 -23.16 16.89
C ASP A 360 40.07 -23.64 18.08
N GLY A 361 40.92 -24.66 17.87
CA GLY A 361 41.89 -25.13 18.85
C GLY A 361 41.75 -26.59 19.31
N SER A 362 42.49 -27.48 18.64
CA SER A 362 42.75 -28.88 18.98
C SER A 362 43.56 -29.07 20.28
N ASP A 363 43.36 -30.23 20.91
CA ASP A 363 44.25 -30.98 21.82
C ASP A 363 44.69 -30.37 23.16
N ARG A 364 44.16 -30.94 24.27
CA ARG A 364 44.97 -31.50 25.39
C ARG A 364 44.14 -32.18 26.49
N ALA A 365 44.34 -33.50 26.58
CA ALA A 365 44.49 -34.35 27.77
C ALA A 365 43.84 -34.01 29.14
N ALA A 366 43.05 -35.00 29.61
CA ALA A 366 43.15 -35.71 30.89
C ALA A 366 42.79 -35.04 32.24
N SER A 367 41.85 -35.73 32.92
CA SER A 367 41.80 -36.04 34.37
C SER A 367 41.56 -34.91 35.37
N ILE A 368 40.46 -35.00 36.14
CA ILE A 368 40.44 -34.99 37.63
C ILE A 368 39.03 -35.29 38.15
N LYS A 369 39.00 -36.05 39.25
CA LYS A 369 37.88 -36.75 39.89
C LYS A 369 36.98 -35.87 40.79
N SER A 370 35.73 -36.33 40.92
CA SER A 370 34.90 -36.46 42.15
C SER A 370 34.41 -35.23 42.93
N LYS A 371 33.08 -35.09 43.09
CA LYS A 371 32.28 -35.47 44.30
C LYS A 371 30.85 -34.87 44.26
N VAL A 372 29.83 -35.75 44.38
CA VAL A 372 28.64 -35.71 45.29
C VAL A 372 27.82 -34.40 45.32
N ARG A 373 26.50 -34.31 45.04
CA ARG A 373 25.33 -35.05 45.59
C ARG A 373 24.09 -34.66 44.76
N LEU A 374 23.27 -35.61 44.31
CA LEU A 374 21.91 -35.35 43.81
C LEU A 374 20.94 -36.18 44.67
N GLY A 375 20.02 -35.48 45.35
CA GLY A 375 18.87 -36.10 46.01
C GLY A 375 17.75 -36.31 44.99
N LYS A 376 17.33 -37.56 44.85
CA LYS A 376 16.08 -37.95 44.17
C LYS A 376 14.90 -37.82 45.15
N ALA A 377 13.75 -37.43 44.61
CA ALA A 377 12.46 -37.92 45.09
C ALA A 377 11.61 -38.28 43.86
N GLU A 378 11.12 -39.51 43.86
CA GLU A 378 10.37 -40.21 42.81
C GLU A 378 8.86 -39.93 42.91
N CYS A 379 8.13 -40.13 41.83
CA CYS A 379 6.71 -40.49 41.85
C CYS A 379 6.50 -41.71 40.95
N PRO A 380 5.87 -42.80 41.44
CA PRO A 380 5.56 -43.96 40.64
C PRO A 380 4.14 -43.91 40.07
N ASP A 381 4.02 -44.52 38.90
CA ASP A 381 2.82 -44.82 38.16
C ASP A 381 2.38 -46.25 38.51
N GLN A 382 1.10 -46.50 38.77
CA GLN A 382 0.48 -47.82 38.54
C GLN A 382 -1.03 -47.71 38.32
N SER A 383 -1.45 -48.44 37.29
CA SER A 383 -2.77 -48.57 36.71
C SER A 383 -3.68 -49.60 37.41
N SER A 384 -4.98 -49.40 37.17
CA SER A 384 -6.02 -50.39 36.80
C SER A 384 -7.01 -50.93 37.85
N SER A 385 -8.29 -50.75 37.48
CA SER A 385 -9.46 -51.66 37.68
C SER A 385 -10.01 -51.76 39.12
N SER A 386 -11.31 -51.86 39.43
CA SER A 386 -12.54 -52.17 38.70
C SER A 386 -13.77 -52.01 39.64
N LEU A 387 -14.97 -51.84 39.05
CA LEU A 387 -16.33 -52.10 39.60
C LEU A 387 -16.81 -51.14 40.72
N SER A 388 -18.05 -50.63 40.76
CA SER A 388 -19.36 -51.09 40.26
C SER A 388 -20.29 -49.94 39.89
#